data_AF-A0A3M2DPY1-F1
#
_entry.id   AF-A0A3M2DPY1-F1
#
_cell.length_a   1.000
_cell.length_b   1.000
_cell.length_c   1.000
_cell.angle_alpha   90.00
_cell.angle_beta   90.00
_cell.angle_gamma   90.00
#
_symmetry.space_group_name_H-M   'P 1'
#
loop_
_entity.id
_entity.type
_entity.pdbx_description
1 polymer ?
#
loop_
_entity_poly.entity_id
_entity_poly.type
_entity_poly.pdbx_seq_one_letter_code
_entity_poly.pdbx_strand_id
1 'polypeptide(L)'
;MGAAVVTAAACDAAGAAAVGETSAVSGDVVVDIVAPAPVAPPKAAGDDGNCASGCSLKNHPVPPFTPEQFADALAAYQRQPVAADGDALDTLLFYGRRTRELIDLFGTDPLDDAHRTWLLRELSRTHARVSIRVIDEHGAVRALVDGQRVPIGIKQHLHAQVKDLQPLEFNGTVMRVGLNTVWSRY
;
A
#
# COMPACT_ATOMS: atom_id res chain seq x y z
N MET A 1 13.05 15.40 -8.71
CA MET A 1 12.00 14.42 -8.33
C MET A 1 12.71 13.17 -7.85
N GLY A 2 12.88 13.01 -6.53
CA GLY A 2 13.49 11.82 -5.95
C GLY A 2 12.42 10.74 -5.78
N ALA A 3 12.63 9.56 -6.36
CA ALA A 3 11.84 8.37 -6.02
C ALA A 3 12.47 7.75 -4.76
N ALA A 4 11.81 7.85 -3.62
CA ALA A 4 12.19 7.09 -2.44
C ALA A 4 11.67 5.66 -2.62
N VAL A 5 12.57 4.71 -2.92
CA VAL A 5 12.25 3.28 -2.86
C VAL A 5 12.27 2.90 -1.39
N VAL A 6 11.10 2.88 -0.76
CA VAL A 6 10.95 2.44 0.63
C VAL A 6 11.05 0.92 0.65
N THR A 7 12.20 0.41 1.07
CA THR A 7 12.37 -1.02 1.38
C THR A 7 11.79 -1.26 2.76
N ALA A 8 10.79 -2.13 2.87
CA ALA A 8 10.41 -2.67 4.17
C ALA A 8 11.57 -3.57 4.63
N ALA A 9 12.45 -3.03 5.48
CA ALA A 9 13.60 -3.73 6.01
C ALA A 9 13.45 -3.88 7.53
N ALA A 10 13.61 -5.13 8.00
CA ALA A 10 13.91 -5.42 9.38
C ALA A 10 15.24 -4.74 9.76
N CYS A 11 15.26 -4.10 10.93
CA CYS A 11 16.39 -3.36 11.46
C CYS A 11 17.70 -4.17 11.44
N ASP A 12 18.77 -3.55 10.93
CA ASP A 12 20.10 -3.58 11.57
C ASP A 12 20.87 -2.29 11.23
N ALA A 13 21.63 -1.80 12.20
CA ALA A 13 22.17 -0.44 12.28
C ALA A 13 23.70 -0.35 12.04
N ALA A 14 24.15 0.90 11.79
CA ALA A 14 25.52 1.50 11.82
C ALA A 14 26.09 1.84 10.41
N GLY A 15 26.73 2.98 10.12
CA GLY A 15 27.21 4.16 10.87
C GLY A 15 27.83 5.22 9.90
N ALA A 16 28.21 6.39 10.46
CA ALA A 16 28.56 7.73 9.92
C ALA A 16 29.62 7.86 8.76
N ALA A 17 29.89 9.00 8.07
CA ALA A 17 29.98 10.42 8.50
C ALA A 17 30.02 11.50 7.36
N ALA A 18 29.52 12.71 7.70
CA ALA A 18 29.79 14.13 7.32
C ALA A 18 30.23 14.59 5.91
N VAL A 19 29.62 15.68 5.37
CA VAL A 19 30.06 17.11 5.38
C VAL A 19 29.07 18.00 4.59
N GLY A 20 28.64 19.13 5.17
CA GLY A 20 28.23 20.36 4.45
C GLY A 20 26.76 20.54 4.04
N GLU A 21 26.28 21.79 4.12
CA GLU A 21 25.08 22.35 3.44
C GLU A 21 23.68 22.00 3.97
N THR A 22 22.78 22.99 3.83
CA THR A 22 21.31 23.00 4.02
C THR A 22 20.73 22.00 5.02
N SER A 23 20.12 22.46 6.13
CA SER A 23 19.37 21.63 7.09
C SER A 23 18.50 20.59 6.37
N ALA A 24 19.07 19.39 6.22
CA ALA A 24 18.46 18.28 5.53
C ALA A 24 17.65 17.54 6.56
N VAL A 25 16.34 17.73 6.49
CA VAL A 25 15.40 16.94 7.28
C VAL A 25 15.30 15.57 6.60
N SER A 26 15.78 14.53 7.26
CA SER A 26 15.66 13.15 6.79
C SER A 26 14.37 12.54 7.33
N GLY A 27 13.62 11.85 6.47
CA GLY A 27 12.36 11.20 6.83
C GLY A 27 12.47 9.69 6.80
N ASP A 28 12.08 9.01 7.87
CA ASP A 28 11.88 7.56 7.87
C ASP A 28 10.42 7.25 7.57
N VAL A 29 10.17 6.39 6.59
CA VAL A 29 8.83 5.89 6.25
C VAL A 29 8.80 4.38 6.46
N VAL A 30 7.90 3.91 7.32
CA VAL A 30 7.64 2.48 7.55
C VAL A 30 6.23 2.16 7.08
N VAL A 31 6.09 1.14 6.23
CA VAL A 31 4.79 0.72 5.69
C VAL A 31 4.62 -0.79 5.80
N ASP A 32 3.57 -1.22 6.50
CA ASP A 32 3.24 -2.63 6.71
C ASP A 32 1.89 -2.98 6.09
N ILE A 33 1.80 -4.05 5.30
CA ILE A 33 0.51 -4.55 4.79
C ILE A 33 -0.23 -5.23 5.93
N VAL A 34 -1.48 -4.82 6.18
CA VAL A 34 -2.30 -5.38 7.25
C VAL A 34 -3.60 -5.97 6.71
N ALA A 35 -3.97 -7.11 7.29
CA ALA A 35 -5.31 -7.65 7.11
C ALA A 35 -6.36 -6.64 7.60
N PRO A 36 -7.57 -6.65 7.03
CA PRO A 36 -8.66 -5.85 7.58
C PRO A 36 -8.96 -6.32 9.00
N ALA A 37 -9.03 -5.37 9.94
CA ALA A 37 -9.72 -5.64 11.19
C ALA A 37 -11.19 -5.97 10.86
N PRO A 38 -11.86 -6.84 11.63
CA PRO A 38 -13.30 -7.01 11.48
C PRO A 38 -13.96 -5.65 11.69
N VAL A 39 -14.56 -5.12 10.62
CA VAL A 39 -15.24 -3.82 10.68
C VAL A 39 -16.57 -4.08 11.38
N ALA A 40 -16.82 -3.39 12.50
CA ALA A 40 -18.19 -3.28 13.01
C ALA A 40 -19.09 -2.75 11.89
N PRO A 41 -20.33 -3.25 11.74
CA PRO A 41 -21.19 -2.84 10.64
C PRO A 41 -21.28 -1.31 10.57
N PRO A 42 -21.23 -0.71 9.36
CA PRO A 42 -21.27 0.73 9.22
C PRO A 42 -22.55 1.26 9.88
N LYS A 43 -22.42 2.32 10.69
CA LYS A 43 -23.58 3.13 11.08
C LYS A 43 -24.25 3.61 9.79
N ALA A 44 -25.57 3.51 9.73
CA ALA A 44 -26.39 3.82 8.56
C ALA A 44 -25.94 5.13 7.89
N ALA A 45 -25.74 5.06 6.57
CA ALA A 45 -25.36 6.19 5.74
C ALA A 45 -26.41 7.30 5.84
N GLY A 46 -25.99 8.48 6.30
CA GLY A 46 -26.76 9.70 6.19
C GLY A 46 -26.45 10.38 4.86
N ASP A 47 -27.48 10.50 4.04
CA ASP A 47 -27.71 11.41 2.90
C ASP A 47 -26.51 11.83 2.02
N ASP A 48 -26.51 11.28 0.80
CA ASP A 48 -25.48 11.37 -0.23
C ASP A 48 -25.53 12.71 -1.02
N GLY A 49 -25.61 13.81 -0.29
CA GLY A 49 -25.65 15.16 -0.83
C GLY A 49 -24.27 15.71 -1.20
N ASN A 50 -23.81 15.41 -2.41
CA ASN A 50 -22.91 16.28 -3.18
C ASN A 50 -21.47 16.46 -2.63
N CYS A 51 -20.67 15.37 -2.64
CA CYS A 51 -19.22 15.48 -2.48
C CYS A 51 -18.55 15.77 -3.84
N ALA A 52 -18.36 17.06 -4.13
CA ALA A 52 -17.70 17.58 -5.33
C ALA A 52 -16.16 17.40 -5.33
N SER A 53 -15.68 16.19 -5.02
CA SER A 53 -14.26 15.79 -5.09
C SER A 53 -14.08 14.42 -5.78
N GLY A 54 -14.98 14.09 -6.70
CA GLY A 54 -15.02 12.83 -7.45
C GLY A 54 -14.00 12.66 -8.59
N CYS A 55 -12.70 12.90 -8.36
CA CYS A 55 -11.68 12.77 -9.43
C CYS A 55 -10.37 12.03 -9.08
N SER A 56 -10.20 11.40 -7.90
CA SER A 56 -8.92 10.72 -7.59
C SER A 56 -8.92 9.19 -7.68
N LEU A 57 -10.09 8.54 -7.80
CA LEU A 57 -10.15 7.07 -7.92
C LEU A 57 -10.12 6.56 -9.38
N LYS A 58 -10.53 7.39 -10.35
CA LYS A 58 -10.59 7.00 -11.78
C LYS A 58 -9.27 7.15 -12.54
N ASN A 59 -8.33 7.94 -12.03
CA ASN A 59 -7.11 8.33 -12.74
C ASN A 59 -5.82 7.91 -12.02
N HIS A 60 -5.83 6.84 -11.22
CA HIS A 60 -4.55 6.25 -10.83
C HIS A 60 -3.95 5.61 -12.10
N PRO A 61 -2.67 5.87 -12.44
CA PRO A 61 -2.05 5.39 -13.69
C PRO A 61 -1.71 3.89 -13.62
N VAL A 62 -2.62 3.08 -13.09
CA VAL A 62 -2.54 1.62 -13.17
C VAL A 62 -3.04 1.24 -14.57
N PRO A 63 -2.24 0.52 -15.38
CA PRO A 63 -2.69 0.02 -16.67
C PRO A 63 -3.98 -0.81 -16.53
N PRO A 64 -4.79 -0.93 -17.58
CA PRO A 64 -5.93 -1.83 -17.55
C PRO A 64 -5.46 -3.27 -17.30
N PHE A 65 -6.24 -4.03 -16.51
CA PHE A 65 -6.06 -5.46 -16.31
C PHE A 65 -7.24 -6.19 -16.93
N THR A 66 -7.00 -6.78 -18.10
CA THR A 66 -8.04 -7.40 -18.93
C THR A 66 -8.36 -8.82 -18.44
N PRO A 67 -9.53 -9.38 -18.80
CA PRO A 67 -9.87 -10.77 -18.48
C PRO A 67 -8.83 -11.78 -18.98
N GLU A 68 -8.24 -11.56 -20.15
CA GLU A 68 -7.21 -12.44 -20.73
C GLU A 68 -5.94 -12.41 -19.88
N GLN A 69 -5.47 -11.21 -19.50
CA GLN A 69 -4.30 -11.05 -18.62
C GLN A 69 -4.54 -11.69 -17.25
N PHE A 70 -5.77 -11.61 -16.74
CA PHE A 70 -6.16 -12.26 -15.50
C PHE A 70 -6.12 -13.78 -15.59
N ALA A 71 -6.70 -14.36 -16.66
CA ALA A 71 -6.66 -15.79 -16.89
C ALA A 71 -5.21 -16.30 -17.03
N ASP A 72 -4.37 -15.59 -17.77
CA ASP A 72 -2.95 -15.89 -17.93
C ASP A 72 -2.22 -15.84 -16.57
N ALA A 73 -2.48 -14.82 -15.76
CA ALA A 73 -1.88 -14.67 -14.44
C ALA A 73 -2.33 -15.78 -13.47
N LEU A 74 -3.59 -16.19 -13.48
CA LEU A 74 -4.07 -17.32 -12.68
C LEU A 74 -3.41 -18.64 -13.10
N ALA A 75 -3.35 -18.92 -14.41
CA ALA A 75 -2.71 -20.13 -14.93
C ALA A 75 -1.19 -20.16 -14.68
N ALA A 76 -0.54 -18.99 -14.67
CA ALA A 76 0.85 -18.87 -14.27
C ALA A 76 1.02 -19.12 -12.76
N TYR A 77 0.17 -18.52 -11.92
CA TYR A 77 0.22 -18.69 -10.47
C TYR A 77 -0.01 -20.14 -10.04
N GLN A 78 -0.94 -20.87 -10.66
CA GLN A 78 -1.17 -22.30 -10.39
C GLN A 78 0.06 -23.20 -10.58
N ARG A 79 1.04 -22.76 -11.40
CA ARG A 79 2.28 -23.49 -11.68
C ARG A 79 3.40 -23.15 -10.69
N GLN A 80 3.20 -22.15 -9.85
CA GLN A 80 4.17 -21.73 -8.84
C GLN A 80 3.93 -22.51 -7.54
N PRO A 81 4.92 -22.61 -6.64
CA PRO A 81 4.66 -23.10 -5.30
C PRO A 81 3.69 -22.17 -4.55
N VAL A 82 2.73 -22.76 -3.81
CA VAL A 82 1.82 -21.99 -2.96
C VAL A 82 2.63 -21.13 -1.99
N ALA A 83 2.22 -19.87 -1.84
CA ALA A 83 2.84 -18.88 -0.95
C ALA A 83 4.29 -18.49 -1.26
N ALA A 84 4.86 -18.91 -2.38
CA ALA A 84 6.11 -18.38 -2.86
C ALA A 84 5.89 -16.99 -3.50
N ASP A 85 6.89 -16.12 -3.35
CA ASP A 85 6.98 -14.89 -4.15
C ASP A 85 7.16 -15.25 -5.63
N GLY A 86 6.55 -14.46 -6.52
CA GLY A 86 6.66 -14.69 -7.95
C GLY A 86 5.78 -13.75 -8.76
N ASP A 87 6.21 -13.48 -10.00
CA ASP A 87 5.60 -12.45 -10.85
C ASP A 87 4.10 -12.60 -11.07
N ALA A 88 3.60 -13.84 -11.16
CA ALA A 88 2.18 -14.11 -11.34
C ALA A 88 1.35 -13.72 -10.10
N LEU A 89 1.81 -14.13 -8.90
CA LEU A 89 1.17 -13.73 -7.65
C LEU A 89 1.27 -12.20 -7.48
N ASP A 90 2.44 -11.62 -7.69
CA ASP A 90 2.66 -10.19 -7.54
C ASP A 90 1.78 -9.37 -8.49
N THR A 91 1.58 -9.85 -9.73
CA THR A 91 0.65 -9.26 -10.70
C THR A 91 -0.79 -9.28 -10.18
N LEU A 92 -1.27 -10.45 -9.72
CA LEU A 92 -2.62 -10.59 -9.17
C LEU A 92 -2.84 -9.68 -7.95
N LEU A 93 -1.82 -9.52 -7.10
CA LEU A 93 -1.87 -8.66 -5.91
C LEU A 93 -1.78 -7.17 -6.24
N PHE A 94 -0.97 -6.79 -7.23
CA PHE A 94 -0.85 -5.43 -7.73
C PHE A 94 -2.20 -4.91 -8.24
N TYR A 95 -2.93 -5.75 -8.98
CA TYR A 95 -4.28 -5.44 -9.45
C TYR A 95 -5.39 -5.76 -8.43
N GLY A 96 -5.07 -5.96 -7.14
CA GLY A 96 -5.92 -6.67 -6.18
C GLY A 96 -7.42 -6.31 -6.10
N ARG A 97 -7.84 -5.05 -6.31
CA ARG A 97 -9.28 -4.73 -6.44
C ARG A 97 -9.86 -5.35 -7.72
N ARG A 98 -9.22 -5.14 -8.86
CA ARG A 98 -9.65 -5.64 -10.15
C ARG A 98 -9.59 -7.17 -10.21
N THR A 99 -8.58 -7.77 -9.61
CA THR A 99 -8.48 -9.23 -9.46
C THR A 99 -9.68 -9.80 -8.73
N ARG A 100 -10.13 -9.18 -7.63
CA ARG A 100 -11.36 -9.60 -6.92
C ARG A 100 -12.60 -9.47 -7.79
N GLU A 101 -12.77 -8.33 -8.47
CA GLU A 101 -13.89 -8.13 -9.41
C GLU A 101 -13.92 -9.19 -10.51
N LEU A 102 -12.76 -9.58 -11.04
CA LEU A 102 -12.65 -10.62 -12.07
C LEU A 102 -12.90 -12.04 -11.50
N ILE A 103 -12.48 -12.32 -10.26
CA ILE A 103 -12.83 -13.57 -9.56
C ILE A 103 -14.35 -13.68 -9.37
N ASP A 104 -15.04 -12.61 -9.00
CA ASP A 104 -16.49 -12.62 -8.82
C ASP A 104 -17.23 -12.88 -10.14
N LEU A 105 -16.65 -12.46 -11.27
CA LEU A 105 -17.25 -12.60 -12.61
C LEU A 105 -16.91 -13.94 -13.29
N PHE A 106 -15.68 -14.41 -13.16
CA PHE A 106 -15.14 -15.53 -13.94
C PHE A 106 -14.73 -16.73 -13.09
N GLY A 107 -14.78 -16.61 -11.76
CA GLY A 107 -14.32 -17.65 -10.84
C GLY A 107 -12.81 -17.68 -10.67
N THR A 108 -12.31 -18.79 -10.13
CA THR A 108 -10.89 -18.98 -9.82
C THR A 108 -10.25 -20.13 -10.58
N ASP A 109 -10.91 -20.73 -11.58
CA ASP A 109 -10.29 -21.78 -12.38
C ASP A 109 -9.08 -21.20 -13.15
N PRO A 110 -7.94 -21.91 -13.24
CA PRO A 110 -7.73 -23.33 -12.91
C PRO A 110 -7.16 -23.59 -11.51
N LEU A 111 -7.34 -22.68 -10.55
CA LEU A 111 -6.68 -22.80 -9.24
C LEU A 111 -7.18 -24.02 -8.45
N ASP A 112 -6.25 -24.78 -7.89
CA ASP A 112 -6.59 -25.75 -6.85
C ASP A 112 -6.99 -25.07 -5.53
N ASP A 113 -7.50 -25.85 -4.58
CA ASP A 113 -8.01 -25.35 -3.30
C ASP A 113 -6.94 -24.62 -2.47
N ALA A 114 -5.68 -25.04 -2.55
CA ALA A 114 -4.58 -24.45 -1.79
C ALA A 114 -4.20 -23.07 -2.37
N HIS A 115 -4.02 -22.98 -3.69
CA HIS A 115 -3.75 -21.73 -4.39
C HIS A 115 -4.89 -20.75 -4.23
N ARG A 116 -6.13 -21.21 -4.39
CA ARG A 116 -7.34 -20.38 -4.23
C ARG A 116 -7.44 -19.81 -2.82
N THR A 117 -7.34 -20.67 -1.80
CA THR A 117 -7.40 -20.25 -0.40
C THR A 117 -6.33 -19.21 -0.09
N TRP A 118 -5.09 -19.44 -0.56
CA TRP A 118 -4.00 -18.51 -0.32
C TRP A 118 -4.19 -17.17 -1.02
N LEU A 119 -4.56 -17.19 -2.31
CA LEU A 119 -4.79 -15.97 -3.08
C LEU A 119 -5.91 -15.12 -2.47
N LEU A 120 -7.04 -15.74 -2.11
CA LEU A 120 -8.17 -15.02 -1.50
C LEU A 120 -7.80 -14.41 -0.14
N ARG A 121 -7.01 -15.12 0.66
CA ARG A 121 -6.46 -14.57 1.91
C ARG A 121 -5.62 -13.33 1.63
N GLU A 122 -4.71 -13.38 0.68
CA GLU A 122 -3.83 -12.24 0.38
C GLU A 122 -4.58 -11.07 -0.27
N LEU A 123 -5.56 -11.34 -1.13
CA LEU A 123 -6.44 -10.31 -1.72
C LEU A 123 -7.36 -9.64 -0.69
N SER A 124 -7.65 -10.31 0.43
CA SER A 124 -8.42 -9.71 1.53
C SER A 124 -7.65 -8.58 2.23
N ARG A 125 -6.31 -8.55 2.14
CA ARG A 125 -5.43 -7.53 2.71
C ARG A 125 -5.48 -6.26 1.88
N THR A 126 -6.46 -5.42 2.19
CA THR A 126 -6.79 -4.21 1.41
C THR A 126 -6.18 -2.92 1.94
N HIS A 127 -5.43 -2.98 3.05
CA HIS A 127 -4.91 -1.81 3.74
C HIS A 127 -3.44 -1.98 4.11
N ALA A 128 -2.77 -0.85 4.28
CA ALA A 128 -1.45 -0.76 4.86
C ALA A 128 -1.51 0.06 6.16
N ARG A 129 -0.56 -0.14 7.07
CA ARG A 129 -0.23 0.80 8.14
C ARG A 129 0.94 1.64 7.67
N VAL A 130 0.85 2.95 7.83
CA VAL A 130 1.87 3.90 7.43
C VAL A 130 2.32 4.67 8.66
N SER A 131 3.62 4.67 8.89
CA SER A 131 4.29 5.53 9.86
C SER A 131 5.28 6.43 9.14
N ILE A 132 5.27 7.73 9.44
CA ILE A 132 6.20 8.71 8.88
C ILE A 132 6.82 9.46 10.04
N ARG A 133 8.16 9.52 10.08
CA ARG A 133 8.89 10.30 11.07
C ARG A 133 9.74 11.34 10.37
N VAL A 134 9.65 12.57 10.86
CA VAL A 134 10.51 13.67 10.45
C VAL A 134 11.53 13.88 11.56
N ILE A 135 12.80 13.66 11.27
CA ILE A 135 13.89 13.68 12.25
C ILE A 135 14.82 14.85 11.91
N ASP A 136 15.18 15.64 12.92
CA ASP A 136 16.16 16.72 12.76
C ASP A 136 17.61 16.23 12.81
N GLU A 137 18.56 17.15 12.61
CA GLU A 137 20.00 16.84 12.64
C GLU A 137 20.52 16.33 13.99
N HIS A 138 19.74 16.49 15.06
CA HIS A 138 20.06 16.02 16.42
C HIS A 138 19.38 14.68 16.73
N GLY A 139 18.65 14.08 15.79
CA GLY A 139 17.92 12.83 15.98
C GLY A 139 16.57 12.98 16.69
N ALA A 140 16.09 14.20 16.91
CA ALA A 140 14.80 14.42 17.56
C ALA A 140 13.66 14.31 16.54
N VAL A 141 12.60 13.58 16.90
CA VAL A 141 11.37 13.49 16.09
C VAL A 141 10.60 14.80 16.19
N ARG A 142 10.48 15.52 15.07
CA ARG A 142 9.77 16.79 14.96
C ARG A 142 8.35 16.65 14.42
N ALA A 143 8.09 15.58 13.67
CA ALA A 143 6.74 15.21 13.25
C ALA A 143 6.58 13.70 13.15
N LEU A 144 5.37 13.21 13.48
CA LEU A 144 5.03 11.79 13.48
C LEU A 144 3.63 11.56 12.89
N VAL A 145 3.56 10.70 11.87
CA VAL A 145 2.35 9.93 11.55
C VAL A 145 2.53 8.56 12.19
N ASP A 146 1.69 8.21 13.15
CA ASP A 146 1.85 6.99 13.96
C ASP A 146 0.93 5.85 13.47
N GLY A 147 1.49 4.93 12.69
CA GLY A 147 0.86 3.64 12.36
C GLY A 147 -0.53 3.74 11.74
N GLN A 148 -0.80 4.82 10.98
CA GLN A 148 -2.11 5.12 10.44
C GLN A 148 -2.50 4.07 9.39
N ARG A 149 -3.68 3.46 9.57
CA ARG A 149 -4.21 2.47 8.64
C ARG A 149 -4.83 3.18 7.43
N VAL A 150 -4.33 2.89 6.23
CA VAL A 150 -4.76 3.49 4.97
C VAL A 150 -5.15 2.42 3.95
N PRO A 151 -6.16 2.66 3.11
CA PRO A 151 -6.50 1.75 2.02
C PRO A 151 -5.42 1.79 0.91
N ILE A 152 -5.11 0.61 0.36
CA ILE A 152 -4.18 0.45 -0.76
C ILE A 152 -4.87 0.89 -2.06
N GLY A 153 -4.15 1.60 -2.93
CA GLY A 153 -4.63 2.07 -4.23
C GLY A 153 -5.48 3.35 -4.18
N ILE A 154 -5.56 4.00 -3.02
CA ILE A 154 -6.34 5.22 -2.82
C ILE A 154 -5.41 6.33 -2.33
N LYS A 155 -5.55 7.53 -2.88
CA LYS A 155 -4.84 8.73 -2.43
C LYS A 155 -5.25 9.07 -0.99
N GLN A 156 -4.27 9.36 -0.16
CA GLN A 156 -4.39 9.66 1.27
C GLN A 156 -3.86 11.06 1.57
N HIS A 157 -4.49 11.68 2.56
CA HIS A 157 -4.05 12.90 3.22
C HIS A 157 -3.73 12.52 4.67
N LEU A 158 -2.45 12.52 5.04
CA LEU A 158 -1.98 12.13 6.37
C LEU A 158 -1.52 13.36 7.13
N HIS A 159 -2.11 13.60 8.30
CA HIS A 159 -1.74 14.72 9.15
C HIS A 159 -0.78 14.26 10.24
N ALA A 160 0.37 14.92 10.34
CA ALA A 160 1.37 14.58 11.33
C ALA A 160 1.10 15.28 12.67
N GLN A 161 1.38 14.57 13.76
CA GLN A 161 1.56 15.19 15.06
C GLN A 161 2.90 15.94 15.03
N VAL A 162 2.88 17.26 15.19
CA VAL A 162 4.07 18.12 15.06
C VAL A 162 4.50 18.69 16.40
N LYS A 163 5.81 18.89 16.57
CA LYS A 163 6.42 19.59 17.72
C LYS A 163 7.38 20.65 17.21
N ASP A 164 7.15 21.90 17.60
CA ASP A 164 7.96 23.06 17.22
C ASP A 164 8.09 23.27 15.69
N LEU A 165 7.09 22.82 14.93
CA LEU A 165 6.95 22.99 13.49
C LEU A 165 5.56 23.52 13.14
N GLN A 166 5.43 24.08 11.93
CA GLN A 166 4.11 24.33 11.35
C GLN A 166 3.39 23.00 11.08
N PRO A 167 2.05 22.97 11.03
CA PRO A 167 1.30 21.77 10.66
C PRO A 167 1.82 21.17 9.35
N LEU A 168 2.05 19.86 9.36
CA LEU A 168 2.52 19.10 8.20
C LEU A 168 1.45 18.13 7.71
N GLU A 169 1.31 18.04 6.40
CA GLU A 169 0.43 17.11 5.71
C GLU A 169 1.22 16.34 4.64
N PHE A 170 1.12 15.02 4.67
CA PHE A 170 1.70 14.13 3.66
C PHE A 170 0.61 13.65 2.70
N ASN A 171 0.90 13.77 1.40
CA ASN A 171 -0.09 13.57 0.35
C ASN A 171 0.36 12.48 -0.59
N GLY A 172 -0.24 11.30 -0.50
CA GLY A 172 0.32 10.16 -1.22
C GLY A 172 -0.57 8.97 -1.44
N THR A 173 -0.08 8.02 -2.20
CA THR A 173 -0.76 6.73 -2.43
C THR A 173 0.18 5.59 -2.04
N VAL A 174 -0.37 4.56 -1.42
CA VAL A 174 0.29 3.28 -1.19
C VAL A 174 -0.25 2.26 -2.18
N MET A 175 0.62 1.59 -2.90
CA MET A 175 0.32 0.50 -3.82
C MET A 175 0.98 -0.77 -3.30
N ARG A 176 0.30 -1.91 -3.42
CA ARG A 176 0.94 -3.22 -3.27
C ARG A 176 1.62 -3.56 -4.58
N VAL A 177 2.89 -3.94 -4.55
CA VAL A 177 3.66 -4.32 -5.74
C VAL A 177 4.24 -5.73 -5.65
N GLY A 178 4.07 -6.40 -4.51
CA GLY A 178 4.29 -7.83 -4.36
C GLY A 178 3.68 -8.38 -3.07
N LEU A 179 3.97 -9.64 -2.75
CA LEU A 179 3.47 -10.29 -1.54
C LEU A 179 3.80 -9.49 -0.28
N ASN A 180 5.07 -9.12 -0.13
CA ASN A 180 5.62 -8.41 1.03
C ASN A 180 6.12 -6.99 0.70
N THR A 181 5.82 -6.51 -0.50
CA THR A 181 6.38 -5.24 -1.01
C THR A 181 5.27 -4.25 -1.34
N VAL A 182 5.47 -3.02 -0.87
CA VAL A 182 4.61 -1.88 -1.19
C VAL A 182 5.44 -0.79 -1.82
N TRP A 183 4.82 -0.04 -2.73
CA TRP A 183 5.34 1.20 -3.26
C TRP A 183 4.52 2.34 -2.69
N SER A 184 5.19 3.40 -2.24
CA SER A 184 4.53 4.60 -1.75
C SER A 184 5.14 5.85 -2.37
N ARG A 185 4.30 6.86 -2.62
CA ARG A 185 4.73 8.19 -3.04
C ARG A 185 3.97 9.22 -2.22
N TYR A 186 4.69 10.02 -1.44
CA TYR A 186 4.19 11.12 -0.60
C TYR A 186 4.79 12.47 -1.02
#